data_AF-A0A9X6N3A9-F1
#
_entry.id   AF-A0A9X6N3A9-F1
#
_cell.length_a   1.000
_cell.length_b   1.000
_cell.length_c   1.000
_cell.angle_alpha   90.00
_cell.angle_beta   90.00
_cell.angle_gamma   90.00
#
_symmetry.space_group_name_H-M   'P 1'
#
loop_
_entity.id
_entity.type
_entity.pdbx_description
1 polymer ?
#
loop_
_entity_poly.entity_id
_entity_poly.type
_entity_poly.pdbx_seq_one_letter_code
_entity_poly.pdbx_strand_id
1 'polypeptide(L)' 'MKEIEKYMTPSEASFYWGIPRETLKHKISPSGMTEKKVVELQRMLDEGLIKFFLHPKGKRKEWIISRQAMYEWFGEPKK' A
#
# COMPACT_ATOMS: atom_id res chain seq x y z
N MET A 1 -4.88 -12.19 16.18
CA MET A 1 -4.86 -10.85 15.56
C MET A 1 -6.26 -10.54 15.10
N LYS A 2 -6.77 -9.34 15.41
CA LYS A 2 -8.10 -8.90 14.98
C LYS A 2 -8.06 -8.59 13.48
N GLU A 3 -9.19 -8.73 12.79
CA GLU A 3 -9.29 -8.50 11.33
C GLU A 3 -8.77 -7.11 10.93
N ILE A 4 -9.11 -6.08 11.73
CA ILE A 4 -8.67 -4.70 11.46
C ILE A 4 -7.15 -4.50 11.56
N GLU A 5 -6.45 -5.30 12.37
CA GLU A 5 -4.99 -5.23 12.54
C GLU A 5 -4.22 -5.82 11.33
N LYS A 6 -4.94 -6.47 10.41
CA LYS A 6 -4.37 -6.91 9.12
C LYS A 6 -4.22 -5.76 8.13
N TYR A 7 -4.82 -4.60 8.41
CA TYR A 7 -4.78 -3.43 7.53
C TYR A 7 -4.07 -2.28 8.23
N MET A 8 -3.43 -1.43 7.43
CA MET A 8 -2.63 -0.34 7.95
C MET A 8 -2.52 0.81 6.95
N THR A 9 -2.30 2.01 7.47
CA THR A 9 -1.93 3.17 6.65
C THR A 9 -0.49 3.02 6.13
N PRO A 10 -0.10 3.75 5.06
CA PRO A 10 1.31 3.82 4.63
C PRO A 10 2.27 4.25 5.74
N SER A 11 1.77 5.04 6.70
CA SER A 11 2.53 5.47 7.86
C SER A 11 2.89 4.31 8.79
N GLU A 12 1.92 3.45 9.09
CA GLU A 12 2.10 2.26 9.91
C GLU A 12 2.94 1.20 9.17
N ALA A 13 2.66 0.97 7.88
CA ALA A 13 3.45 0.07 7.04
C ALA A 13 4.94 0.46 7.02
N SER A 14 5.22 1.75 6.87
CA SER A 14 6.58 2.29 6.92
C SER A 14 7.26 1.99 8.26
N PHE A 15 6.53 2.12 9.37
CA PHE A 15 7.06 1.87 10.71
C PHE A 15 7.34 0.38 10.96
N TYR A 16 6.41 -0.52 10.62
CA TYR A 16 6.54 -1.96 10.87
C TYR A 16 7.58 -2.63 9.96
N TRP A 17 7.67 -2.25 8.68
CA TRP A 17 8.65 -2.82 7.75
C TRP A 17 9.99 -2.09 7.72
N GLY A 18 10.11 -0.92 8.37
CA GLY A 18 11.32 -0.09 8.31
C GLY A 18 11.63 0.40 6.89
N ILE A 19 10.59 0.69 6.10
CA ILE A 19 10.71 1.14 4.71
C ILE A 19 10.34 2.63 4.64
N PRO A 20 11.09 3.47 3.91
CA PRO A 20 10.75 4.89 3.74
C PRO A 20 9.35 5.08 3.14
N ARG A 21 8.60 6.08 3.63
CA ARG A 21 7.27 6.40 3.10
C ARG A 21 7.28 6.72 1.61
N GLU A 22 8.37 7.31 1.10
CA GLU A 22 8.53 7.56 -0.34
C GLU A 22 8.56 6.26 -1.14
N THR A 23 9.27 5.23 -0.67
CA THR A 23 9.30 3.91 -1.33
C THR A 23 7.89 3.30 -1.41
N LEU A 24 7.09 3.42 -0.34
CA LEU A 24 5.69 3.00 -0.37
C LEU A 24 4.85 3.84 -1.33
N LYS A 25 5.08 5.16 -1.38
CA LYS A 25 4.43 6.06 -2.35
C LYS A 25 4.73 5.64 -3.79
N HIS A 26 5.96 5.23 -4.09
CA HIS A 26 6.33 4.70 -5.42
C HIS A 26 5.71 3.35 -5.74
N LYS A 27 5.19 2.61 -4.75
CA LYS A 27 4.42 1.37 -4.95
C LYS A 27 2.94 1.62 -5.22
N ILE A 28 2.36 2.69 -4.67
CA ILE A 28 0.91 2.96 -4.74
C ILE A 28 0.52 4.18 -5.61
N SER A 29 1.48 5.03 -5.98
CA SER A 29 1.23 6.24 -6.77
C SER A 29 1.76 6.08 -8.21
N PRO A 30 0.90 6.18 -9.23
CA PRO A 30 1.25 5.85 -10.62
C PRO A 30 2.14 6.87 -11.33
N SER A 31 2.43 8.04 -10.74
CA SER A 31 3.27 9.07 -11.35
C SER A 31 4.70 8.57 -11.55
N GLY A 32 5.01 8.06 -12.74
CA GLY A 32 6.32 7.52 -13.13
C GLY A 32 6.45 5.99 -13.05
N MET A 33 5.35 5.23 -12.98
CA MET A 33 5.41 3.77 -12.99
C MET A 33 5.60 3.18 -14.40
N THR A 34 6.47 2.18 -14.50
CA THR A 34 6.51 1.26 -15.64
C THR A 34 5.19 0.48 -15.73
N GLU A 35 4.78 0.09 -16.94
CA GLU A 35 3.56 -0.67 -17.20
C GLU A 35 3.39 -1.90 -16.28
N LYS A 36 4.48 -2.64 -16.03
CA LYS A 36 4.49 -3.77 -15.07
C LYS A 36 4.03 -3.40 -13.66
N LYS A 37 4.43 -2.23 -13.16
CA LYS A 37 4.05 -1.76 -11.81
C LYS A 37 2.58 -1.33 -11.76
N VAL A 38 2.06 -0.79 -12.86
CA VAL A 38 0.64 -0.45 -12.97
C VAL A 38 -0.21 -1.73 -12.95
N VAL A 39 0.21 -2.77 -13.68
CA VAL A 39 -0.45 -4.08 -13.68
C VAL A 39 -0.40 -4.73 -12.29
N GLU A 40 0.75 -4.72 -11.61
CA GLU A 40 0.88 -5.22 -10.24
C GLU A 40 -0.05 -4.46 -9.27
N LEU A 41 -0.10 -3.13 -9.38
CA LEU A 41 -0.96 -2.29 -8.56
C LEU A 41 -2.45 -2.59 -8.79
N GLN A 42 -2.85 -2.73 -10.05
CA GLN A 42 -4.23 -3.04 -10.41
C GLN A 42 -4.63 -4.43 -9.89
N ARG A 43 -3.75 -5.44 -10.04
CA ARG A 43 -3.96 -6.77 -9.47
C ARG A 43 -4.21 -6.70 -7.96
N MET A 44 -3.38 -5.96 -7.23
CA MET A 44 -3.53 -5.82 -5.77
C MET A 44 -4.80 -5.06 -5.36
N LEU A 45 -5.29 -4.14 -6.19
CA LEU A 45 -6.59 -3.48 -5.99
C LEU A 45 -7.74 -4.47 -6.20
N ASP A 46 -7.70 -5.25 -7.29
CA ASP A 46 -8.71 -6.27 -7.62
C ASP A 46 -8.78 -7.39 -6.58
N GLU A 47 -7.63 -7.85 -6.07
CA GLU A 47 -7.56 -8.87 -5.01
C GLU A 47 -7.90 -8.32 -3.61
N GLY A 48 -8.13 -7.00 -3.48
CA GLY A 48 -8.46 -6.37 -2.21
C GLY A 48 -7.28 -6.30 -1.21
N LEU A 49 -6.05 -6.48 -1.69
CA LEU A 49 -4.82 -6.39 -0.89
C LEU A 49 -4.51 -4.94 -0.53
N ILE A 50 -4.92 -3.99 -1.37
CA ILE A 50 -4.82 -2.56 -1.12
C ILE A 50 -6.12 -1.88 -1.52
N LYS A 51 -6.39 -0.71 -0.93
CA LYS A 51 -7.44 0.18 -1.39
C LYS A 51 -7.04 1.63 -1.15
N PHE A 52 -7.74 2.54 -1.81
CA PHE A 52 -7.67 3.94 -1.46
C PHE A 52 -9.06 4.54 -1.36
N PHE A 53 -9.18 5.55 -0.50
CA PHE A 53 -10.32 6.45 -0.48
C PHE A 53 -9.90 7.79 -1.07
N LEU A 54 -10.66 8.29 -2.04
CA LEU A 54 -10.54 9.65 -2.53
C LEU A 54 -11.81 10.39 -2.13
N HIS A 55 -11.68 11.29 -1.16
CA HIS A 55 -12.81 12.12 -0.75
C HIS A 55 -13.32 12.92 -1.97
N PRO A 56 -14.65 13.03 -2.20
CA PRO A 56 -15.20 13.72 -3.38
C PRO A 56 -14.73 15.18 -3.54
N LYS A 57 -14.43 15.85 -2.42
CA LYS A 57 -13.88 17.22 -2.38
C LYS A 57 -12.38 17.28 -2.12
N GLY A 58 -11.73 16.13 -1.92
CA GLY A 58 -10.32 16.01 -1.59
C GLY A 58 -9.44 15.83 -2.82
N LYS A 59 -8.19 16.29 -2.75
CA LYS A 59 -7.19 16.07 -3.80
C LYS A 59 -6.24 14.90 -3.52
N ARG A 60 -6.27 14.35 -2.29
CA ARG A 60 -5.32 13.32 -1.84
C ARG A 60 -6.04 11.99 -1.65
N LYS A 61 -5.42 10.93 -2.15
CA LYS A 61 -5.83 9.54 -1.90
C LYS A 61 -5.33 9.10 -0.52
N GLU A 62 -6.23 8.56 0.28
CA GLU A 62 -5.93 7.92 1.56
C GLU A 62 -5.81 6.42 1.31
N TRP A 63 -4.60 5.91 1.43
CA TRP A 63 -4.31 4.50 1.15
C TRP A 63 -4.45 3.64 2.38
N ILE A 64 -4.95 2.42 2.17
CA ILE A 64 -5.03 1.36 3.16
C ILE A 64 -4.39 0.13 2.54
N ILE A 65 -3.41 -0.43 3.24
CA ILE A 65 -2.54 -1.50 2.77
C ILE A 65 -2.76 -2.69 3.71
N SER A 66 -2.99 -3.88 3.17
CA SER A 66 -3.00 -5.10 3.97
C SER A 66 -1.57 -5.53 4.34
N ARG A 67 -1.42 -6.26 5.44
CA ARG A 67 -0.16 -6.95 5.76
C ARG A 67 0.29 -7.85 4.62
N GLN A 68 -0.64 -8.52 3.94
CA GLN A 68 -0.37 -9.38 2.80
C GLN A 68 0.31 -8.62 1.65
N ALA A 69 -0.17 -7.42 1.30
CA ALA A 69 0.48 -6.58 0.31
C ALA A 69 1.93 -6.23 0.70
N MET A 70 2.17 -5.96 1.99
CA MET A 70 3.53 -5.68 2.50
C MET A 70 4.44 -6.91 2.44
N TYR A 71 3.91 -8.10 2.75
CA TYR A 71 4.64 -9.36 2.59
C TYR A 71 5.04 -9.59 1.13
N GLU A 72 4.12 -9.36 0.18
CA GLU A 72 4.41 -9.53 -1.25
C GLU A 72 5.43 -8.51 -1.78
N TRP A 73 5.41 -7.27 -1.30
CA TRP A 73 6.35 -6.25 -1.75
C TRP A 73 7.73 -6.35 -1.12
N PHE A 74 7.81 -6.69 0.17
CA PHE A 74 9.01 -6.48 0.98
C PHE A 74 9.39 -7.68 1.87
N GLY A 75 8.61 -8.76 1.88
CA GLY A 75 8.84 -9.92 2.75
C GLY A 75 8.43 -9.67 4.19
N GLU A 76 9.11 -10.31 5.15
CA GLU A 76 8.77 -10.20 6.57
C GLU A 76 9.04 -8.79 7.15
N PRO A 77 8.21 -8.32 8.10
CA PRO A 77 8.45 -7.07 8.79
C PRO A 77 9.77 -7.14 9.58
N LYS A 78 10.46 -6.01 9.69
CA LYS A 78 11.72 -5.91 10.42
C LYS A 78 11.54 -5.67 11.92
N LYS A 79 10.30 -5.49 12.38
CA LYS A 79 9.91 -5.21 13.76
C LYS A 79 8.76 -6.08 14.21
#